data_AF-A0A7K0LUS8-F1
#
_entry.id   AF-A0A7K0LUS8-F1
#
_cell.length_a   1.000
_cell.length_b   1.000
_cell.length_c   1.000
_cell.angle_alpha   90.00
_cell.angle_beta   90.00
_cell.angle_gamma   90.00
#
_symmetry.space_group_name_H-M   'P 1'
#
loop_
_entity.id
_entity.type
_entity.pdbx_description
1 polymer ?
#
loop_
_entity_poly.entity_id
_entity_poly.type
_entity_poly.pdbx_seq_one_letter_code
_entity_poly.pdbx_strand_id
1 'polypeptide(L)'
;MSTESIVDLTLGPLNPAEMAPARARRWRTSGVVKAAFLIAMALYFAVPMLAMARFAFQNVPMALLSPEKILTGWSLSGLWSAVTDPEILAATKTSALLVLFAIALNLALLLPLAIVTEVRSPRLRPILGAVTLLPWVIPPIALVVGVAATFRATVPWFLASDFSLVPFYALWAMPFTYRALDAGLRAISARTLYEAARSM
;
A
#
# COMPACT_ATOMS: atom_id res chain seq x y z
N MET A 1 51.18 -9.89 49.11
CA MET A 1 50.10 -9.44 50.01
C MET A 1 49.51 -8.17 49.40
N SER A 2 48.28 -8.07 48.92
CA SER A 2 47.17 -9.01 48.74
C SER A 2 46.21 -8.33 47.76
N THR A 3 45.87 -8.99 46.65
CA THR A 3 45.10 -8.46 45.52
C THR A 3 43.65 -8.97 45.48
N GLU A 4 43.09 -9.49 46.57
CA GLU A 4 41.83 -10.27 46.51
C GLU A 4 40.62 -9.66 47.20
N SER A 5 40.68 -8.42 47.73
CA SER A 5 39.63 -7.92 48.65
C SER A 5 38.45 -7.16 48.03
N ILE A 6 38.33 -7.00 46.70
CA ILE A 6 37.29 -6.13 46.10
C ILE A 6 36.22 -6.90 45.30
N VAL A 7 36.36 -8.23 45.12
CA VAL A 7 35.47 -8.99 44.22
C VAL A 7 34.24 -9.58 44.91
N ASP A 8 34.13 -9.54 46.24
CA ASP A 8 33.19 -10.43 46.96
C ASP A 8 31.99 -9.74 47.65
N LEU A 9 31.66 -8.49 47.30
CA LEU A 9 30.70 -7.69 48.08
C LEU A 9 29.30 -7.46 47.48
N THR A 10 28.92 -8.06 46.35
CA THR A 10 27.60 -7.73 45.73
C THR A 10 26.79 -8.86 45.11
N LEU A 11 27.18 -10.13 45.23
CA LEU A 11 26.35 -11.25 44.76
C LEU A 11 25.89 -12.11 45.94
N GLY A 12 24.96 -11.56 46.73
CA GLY A 12 24.11 -12.41 47.58
C GLY A 12 23.41 -13.47 46.71
N PRO A 13 23.07 -14.65 47.26
CA PRO A 13 22.44 -15.71 46.48
C PRO A 13 21.20 -15.16 45.79
N LEU A 14 21.22 -15.13 44.46
CA LEU A 14 20.07 -14.69 43.66
C LEU A 14 18.89 -15.55 44.07
N ASN A 15 17.94 -14.95 44.78
CA ASN A 15 16.79 -15.65 45.31
C ASN A 15 16.02 -16.21 44.11
N PRO A 16 15.77 -17.53 44.00
CA PRO A 16 15.01 -18.10 42.88
C PRO A 16 13.62 -17.47 42.72
N ALA A 17 13.10 -16.85 43.79
CA ALA A 17 11.85 -16.09 43.78
C ALA A 17 11.91 -14.78 42.97
N GLU A 18 13.08 -14.19 42.78
CA GLU A 18 13.27 -12.97 41.97
C GLU A 18 13.36 -13.28 40.47
N MET A 19 13.63 -14.55 40.10
CA MET A 19 13.59 -15.05 38.73
C MET A 19 12.19 -15.55 38.31
N ALA A 20 11.13 -15.08 38.98
CA ALA A 20 9.78 -15.37 38.53
C ALA A 20 9.54 -14.66 37.18
N PRO A 21 9.14 -15.37 36.11
CA PRO A 21 8.83 -14.71 34.85
C PRO A 21 7.72 -13.70 35.11
N ALA A 22 7.99 -12.42 34.83
CA ALA A 22 6.98 -11.38 34.85
C ALA A 22 5.82 -11.85 33.96
N ARG A 23 4.73 -12.34 34.58
CA ARG A 23 3.54 -12.81 33.86
C ARG A 23 3.07 -11.62 33.04
N ALA A 24 3.35 -11.63 31.74
CA ALA A 24 2.84 -10.66 30.81
C ALA A 24 1.33 -10.63 31.03
N ARG A 25 0.85 -9.53 31.61
CA ARG A 25 -0.55 -9.35 31.99
C ARG A 25 -1.34 -9.35 30.69
N ARG A 26 -1.78 -10.54 30.28
CA ARG A 26 -2.54 -10.74 29.04
C ARG A 26 -3.80 -9.92 29.19
N TRP A 27 -3.89 -8.80 28.47
CA TRP A 27 -5.05 -7.95 28.43
C TRP A 27 -6.19 -8.80 27.88
N ARG A 28 -6.97 -9.39 28.79
CA ARG A 28 -8.13 -10.22 28.47
C ARG A 28 -9.26 -9.26 28.14
N THR A 29 -9.16 -8.60 26.98
CA THR A 29 -10.29 -7.90 26.40
C THR A 29 -11.42 -8.91 26.27
N SER A 30 -12.58 -8.58 26.84
CA SER A 30 -13.72 -9.49 26.87
C SER A 30 -14.07 -9.89 25.45
N GLY A 31 -14.43 -11.16 25.24
CA GLY A 31 -14.83 -11.66 23.92
C GLY A 31 -15.95 -10.80 23.30
N VAL A 32 -16.80 -10.22 24.15
CA VAL A 32 -17.86 -9.27 23.79
C VAL A 32 -17.31 -7.99 23.17
N VAL A 33 -16.28 -7.36 23.75
CA VAL A 33 -15.69 -6.12 23.19
C VAL A 33 -15.04 -6.40 21.84
N LYS A 34 -14.36 -7.54 21.70
CA LYS A 34 -13.79 -7.96 20.41
C LYS A 34 -14.88 -8.20 19.38
N ALA A 35 -15.95 -8.92 19.75
CA ALA A 35 -17.07 -9.20 18.86
C ALA A 35 -17.78 -7.91 18.42
N ALA A 36 -18.07 -7.01 19.37
CA ALA A 36 -18.69 -5.72 19.08
C ALA A 36 -17.84 -4.89 18.11
N PHE A 37 -16.53 -4.82 18.34
CA PHE A 37 -15.60 -4.15 17.44
C PHE A 37 -15.59 -4.76 16.04
N LEU A 38 -15.51 -6.09 15.93
CA LEU A 38 -15.51 -6.78 14.65
C LEU A 38 -16.83 -6.59 13.90
N ILE A 39 -17.97 -6.64 14.58
CA ILE A 39 -19.28 -6.38 13.99
C ILE A 39 -19.38 -4.94 13.49
N ALA A 40 -18.95 -3.97 14.30
CA ALA A 40 -18.95 -2.56 13.89
C ALA A 40 -18.09 -2.34 12.64
N MET A 41 -16.90 -2.94 12.60
CA MET A 41 -16.01 -2.88 11.44
C MET A 41 -16.62 -3.58 10.22
N ALA A 42 -17.22 -4.76 10.41
CA ALA A 42 -17.89 -5.49 9.34
C ALA A 42 -19.04 -4.67 8.75
N LEU A 43 -19.88 -4.06 9.59
CA LEU A 43 -20.98 -3.20 9.14
C LEU A 43 -20.47 -1.96 8.41
N TYR A 44 -19.43 -1.31 8.93
CA TYR A 44 -18.83 -0.13 8.32
C TYR A 44 -18.36 -0.39 6.86
N PHE A 45 -17.79 -1.56 6.58
CA PHE A 45 -17.38 -1.94 5.22
C PHE A 45 -18.50 -2.58 4.39
N ALA A 46 -19.34 -3.40 5.00
CA ALA A 46 -20.37 -4.16 4.28
C ALA A 46 -21.50 -3.25 3.77
N VAL A 47 -21.92 -2.25 4.54
CA VAL A 47 -23.00 -1.34 4.14
C VAL A 47 -22.71 -0.61 2.81
N PRO A 48 -21.57 0.10 2.65
CA PRO A 48 -21.27 0.75 1.37
C PRO A 48 -21.03 -0.25 0.23
N MET A 49 -20.45 -1.42 0.51
CA MET A 49 -20.28 -2.48 -0.51
C MET A 49 -21.62 -3.02 -1.01
N LEU A 50 -22.57 -3.28 -0.10
CA LEU A 50 -23.93 -3.71 -0.44
C LEU A 50 -24.70 -2.61 -1.17
N ALA A 51 -24.49 -1.34 -0.82
CA ALA A 51 -25.06 -0.21 -1.54
C ALA A 51 -24.51 -0.13 -2.99
N MET A 52 -23.20 -0.31 -3.18
CA MET A 52 -22.60 -0.35 -4.53
C MET A 52 -23.09 -1.55 -5.33
N ALA A 53 -23.22 -2.72 -4.71
CA ALA A 53 -23.82 -3.89 -5.35
C ALA A 53 -25.26 -3.59 -5.78
N ARG A 54 -26.06 -2.98 -4.89
CA ARG A 54 -27.42 -2.53 -5.24
C ARG A 54 -27.41 -1.59 -6.44
N PHE A 55 -26.53 -0.59 -6.49
CA PHE A 55 -26.46 0.32 -7.65
C PHE A 55 -26.05 -0.38 -8.94
N ALA A 56 -25.18 -1.39 -8.86
CA ALA A 56 -24.74 -2.13 -10.03
C ALA A 56 -25.86 -3.04 -10.58
N PHE A 57 -26.58 -3.74 -9.71
CA PHE A 57 -27.59 -4.74 -10.09
C PHE A 57 -29.02 -4.19 -10.17
N GLN A 58 -29.29 -2.98 -9.67
CA GLN A 58 -30.64 -2.42 -9.66
C GLN A 58 -30.80 -1.40 -10.80
N ASN A 59 -31.71 -1.69 -11.73
CA ASN A 59 -32.07 -0.80 -12.83
C ASN A 59 -33.09 0.25 -12.38
N VAL A 60 -32.77 1.02 -11.34
CA VAL A 60 -33.58 2.16 -10.89
C VAL A 60 -32.69 3.39 -10.89
N PRO A 61 -33.11 4.51 -11.53
CA PRO A 61 -32.34 5.74 -11.50
C PRO A 61 -32.01 6.16 -10.06
N MET A 62 -30.77 6.58 -9.82
CA MET A 62 -30.29 6.98 -8.49
C MET A 62 -31.18 8.02 -7.81
N ALA A 63 -31.78 8.93 -8.57
CA ALA A 63 -32.70 9.95 -8.06
C ALA A 63 -34.02 9.39 -7.48
N LEU A 64 -34.39 8.15 -7.83
CA LEU A 64 -35.65 7.52 -7.46
C LEU A 64 -35.46 6.35 -6.48
N LEU A 65 -34.26 6.23 -5.88
CA LEU A 65 -33.95 5.18 -4.93
C LEU A 65 -34.62 5.48 -3.58
N SER A 66 -35.68 4.74 -3.29
CA SER A 66 -36.38 4.78 -2.00
C SER A 66 -36.24 3.44 -1.27
N PRO A 67 -36.47 3.41 0.06
CA PRO A 67 -36.55 2.16 0.84
C PRO A 67 -37.61 1.20 0.30
N GLU A 68 -38.71 1.73 -0.24
CA GLU A 68 -39.81 0.94 -0.82
C GLU A 68 -39.39 0.12 -2.05
N LYS A 69 -38.36 0.58 -2.76
CA LYS A 69 -37.86 -0.06 -3.99
C LYS A 69 -36.69 -1.01 -3.74
N ILE A 70 -36.42 -1.40 -2.50
CA ILE A 70 -35.26 -2.27 -2.18
C ILE A 70 -35.32 -3.61 -2.93
N LEU A 71 -36.51 -4.20 -3.11
CA LEU A 71 -36.67 -5.53 -3.72
C LEU A 71 -37.03 -5.49 -5.22
N THR A 72 -37.17 -4.31 -5.81
CA THR A 72 -37.68 -4.15 -7.18
C THR A 72 -36.58 -3.78 -8.17
N GLY A 73 -36.65 -4.27 -9.40
CA GLY A 73 -35.75 -3.82 -10.49
C GLY A 73 -34.35 -4.41 -10.45
N TRP A 74 -34.15 -5.55 -9.77
CA TRP A 74 -32.91 -6.31 -9.82
C TRP A 74 -32.75 -7.00 -11.18
N SER A 75 -31.62 -6.77 -11.84
CA SER A 75 -31.30 -7.33 -13.14
C SER A 75 -29.79 -7.29 -13.39
N LEU A 76 -29.29 -8.23 -14.19
CA LEU A 76 -27.90 -8.22 -14.65
C LEU A 76 -27.70 -7.34 -15.90
N SER A 77 -28.77 -6.80 -16.47
CA SER A 77 -28.70 -6.09 -17.76
C SER A 77 -27.81 -4.86 -17.71
N GLY A 78 -27.75 -4.14 -16.57
CA GLY A 78 -26.87 -2.98 -16.40
C GLY A 78 -25.38 -3.33 -16.43
N LEU A 79 -24.99 -4.46 -15.80
CA LEU A 79 -23.63 -4.98 -15.91
C LEU A 79 -23.34 -5.42 -17.34
N TRP A 80 -24.28 -6.15 -17.95
CA TRP A 80 -24.10 -6.67 -19.31
C TRP A 80 -23.91 -5.53 -20.31
N SER A 81 -24.75 -4.49 -20.25
CA SER A 81 -24.58 -3.31 -21.11
C SER A 81 -23.23 -2.66 -20.90
N ALA A 82 -22.78 -2.50 -19.65
CA ALA A 82 -21.49 -1.87 -19.35
C ALA A 82 -20.28 -2.65 -19.90
N VAL A 83 -20.32 -3.98 -19.86
CA VAL A 83 -19.21 -4.81 -20.38
C VAL A 83 -19.26 -4.98 -21.90
N THR A 84 -20.41 -4.76 -22.54
CA THR A 84 -20.54 -4.79 -24.00
C THR A 84 -20.39 -3.42 -24.66
N ASP A 85 -20.44 -2.35 -23.88
CA ASP A 85 -20.32 -0.97 -24.38
C ASP A 85 -18.92 -0.72 -24.95
N PRO A 86 -18.79 -0.37 -26.25
CA PRO A 86 -17.51 -0.10 -26.88
C PRO A 86 -16.71 1.03 -26.21
N GLU A 87 -17.38 2.06 -25.68
CA GLU A 87 -16.71 3.19 -25.02
C GLU A 87 -16.11 2.77 -23.68
N ILE A 88 -16.84 1.99 -22.89
CA ILE A 88 -16.36 1.45 -21.61
C ILE A 88 -15.20 0.48 -21.84
N LEU A 89 -15.30 -0.37 -22.86
CA LEU A 89 -14.22 -1.29 -23.22
C LEU A 89 -12.96 -0.54 -23.67
N ALA A 90 -13.10 0.52 -24.46
CA ALA A 90 -11.99 1.37 -24.86
C ALA A 90 -11.34 2.06 -23.66
N ALA A 91 -12.13 2.67 -22.77
CA ALA A 91 -11.64 3.31 -21.55
C ALA A 91 -10.95 2.31 -20.60
N THR A 92 -11.51 1.10 -20.47
CA THR A 92 -10.94 0.01 -19.67
C THR A 92 -9.60 -0.43 -20.24
N LYS A 93 -9.51 -0.59 -21.56
CA LYS A 93 -8.25 -0.94 -22.24
C LYS A 93 -7.19 0.13 -22.01
N THR A 94 -7.51 1.41 -22.21
CA THR A 94 -6.58 2.51 -21.96
C THR A 94 -6.12 2.52 -20.51
N SER A 95 -7.04 2.41 -19.55
CA SER A 95 -6.72 2.35 -18.12
C SER A 95 -5.80 1.18 -17.77
N ALA A 96 -6.06 -0.01 -18.33
CA ALA A 96 -5.23 -1.19 -18.13
C ALA A 96 -3.81 -1.00 -18.68
N LEU A 97 -3.67 -0.39 -19.87
CA LEU A 97 -2.36 -0.09 -20.46
C LEU A 97 -1.60 0.94 -19.62
N LEU A 98 -2.26 1.99 -19.14
CA LEU A 98 -1.64 3.00 -18.26
C LEU A 98 -1.10 2.37 -16.97
N VAL A 99 -1.89 1.49 -16.33
CA VAL A 99 -1.46 0.77 -15.13
C VAL A 99 -0.26 -0.14 -15.44
N LEU A 100 -0.33 -0.91 -16.53
CA LEU A 100 0.76 -1.81 -16.92
C LEU A 100 2.06 -1.05 -17.14
N PHE A 101 2.02 0.07 -17.87
CA PHE A 101 3.21 0.89 -18.12
C PHE A 101 3.72 1.57 -16.86
N ALA A 102 2.84 2.05 -15.98
CA ALA A 102 3.25 2.65 -14.70
C ALA A 102 3.93 1.62 -13.79
N ILE A 103 3.40 0.40 -13.71
CA ILE A 103 4.03 -0.71 -12.97
C ILE A 103 5.39 -1.05 -13.58
N ALA A 104 5.45 -1.23 -14.90
CA ALA A 104 6.69 -1.58 -15.59
C ALA A 104 7.77 -0.51 -15.37
N LEU A 105 7.41 0.77 -15.48
CA LEU A 105 8.31 1.90 -15.23
C LEU A 105 8.81 1.92 -13.78
N ASN A 106 7.91 1.77 -12.80
CA ASN A 106 8.30 1.74 -11.40
C ASN A 106 9.17 0.55 -11.05
N LEU A 107 8.89 -0.65 -11.58
CA LEU A 107 9.74 -1.82 -11.37
C LEU A 107 11.10 -1.62 -12.04
N ALA A 108 11.14 -1.16 -13.30
CA ALA A 108 12.38 -0.90 -14.01
C ALA A 108 13.29 0.10 -13.27
N LEU A 109 12.70 1.11 -12.63
CA LEU A 109 13.44 2.11 -11.87
C LEU A 109 13.79 1.65 -10.45
N LEU A 110 12.80 1.21 -9.67
CA LEU A 110 12.94 1.01 -8.24
C LEU A 110 13.47 -0.38 -7.87
N LEU A 111 13.20 -1.41 -8.66
CA LEU A 111 13.71 -2.76 -8.39
C LEU A 111 15.25 -2.81 -8.35
N PRO A 112 15.99 -2.30 -9.36
CA PRO A 112 17.45 -2.32 -9.30
C PRO A 112 17.97 -1.46 -8.13
N LEU A 113 17.34 -0.32 -7.86
CA LEU A 113 17.71 0.54 -6.73
C LEU A 113 17.49 -0.17 -5.38
N ALA A 114 16.36 -0.86 -5.21
CA ALA A 114 16.05 -1.61 -4.00
C ALA A 114 17.05 -2.76 -3.79
N ILE A 115 17.40 -3.51 -4.84
CA ILE A 115 18.40 -4.59 -4.76
C ILE A 115 19.77 -4.04 -4.37
N VAL A 116 20.24 -2.96 -5.02
CA VAL A 116 21.54 -2.35 -4.74
C VAL A 116 21.61 -1.80 -3.31
N THR A 117 20.54 -1.17 -2.83
CA THR A 117 20.50 -0.64 -1.45
C THR A 117 20.33 -1.73 -0.40
N GLU A 118 19.67 -2.84 -0.72
CA GLU A 118 19.55 -3.98 0.18
C GLU A 118 20.90 -4.68 0.34
N VAL A 119 21.58 -4.97 -0.77
CA VAL A 119 22.79 -5.82 -0.82
C VAL A 119 24.09 -5.03 -0.66
N ARG A 120 24.26 -3.90 -1.35
CA ARG A 120 25.54 -3.17 -1.38
C ARG A 120 25.58 -1.99 -0.41
N SER A 121 24.51 -1.18 -0.34
CA SER A 121 24.55 0.08 0.41
C SER A 121 23.29 0.34 1.24
N PRO A 122 23.22 -0.19 2.47
CA PRO A 122 22.09 0.06 3.39
C PRO A 122 21.91 1.54 3.76
N ARG A 123 22.98 2.34 3.66
CA ARG A 123 22.97 3.78 3.98
C ARG A 123 22.09 4.60 3.03
N LEU A 124 21.85 4.12 1.80
CA LEU A 124 21.01 4.81 0.81
C LEU A 124 19.51 4.59 1.02
N ARG A 125 19.10 3.62 1.86
CA ARG A 125 17.70 3.33 2.14
C ARG A 125 16.89 4.54 2.66
N PRO A 126 17.35 5.29 3.68
CA PRO A 126 16.61 6.48 4.12
C PRO A 126 16.50 7.54 3.03
N ILE A 127 17.52 7.67 2.17
CA ILE A 127 17.51 8.63 1.06
C ILE A 127 16.48 8.24 0.01
N LEU A 128 16.47 6.98 -0.44
CA LEU A 128 15.44 6.48 -1.38
C LEU A 128 14.05 6.56 -0.78
N GLY A 129 13.90 6.24 0.51
CA GLY A 129 12.64 6.43 1.23
C GLY A 129 12.17 7.88 1.21
N ALA A 130 13.07 8.85 1.44
CA ALA A 130 12.73 10.27 1.40
C ALA A 130 12.40 10.77 -0.02
N VAL A 131 13.23 10.41 -1.01
CA VAL A 131 13.03 10.83 -2.41
C VAL A 131 11.72 10.28 -2.98
N THR A 132 11.38 9.02 -2.68
CA THR A 132 10.12 8.41 -3.14
C THR A 132 8.90 8.98 -2.44
N LEU A 133 9.05 9.55 -1.22
CA LEU A 133 7.96 10.24 -0.51
C LEU A 133 7.77 11.69 -0.94
N LEU A 134 8.81 12.32 -1.51
CA LEU A 134 8.80 13.72 -1.91
C LEU A 134 7.60 14.10 -2.80
N PRO A 135 7.19 13.30 -3.81
CA PRO A 135 6.05 13.65 -4.66
C PRO A 135 4.73 13.73 -3.89
N TRP A 136 4.59 12.97 -2.82
CA TRP A 136 3.35 12.87 -2.04
C TRP A 136 3.10 14.12 -1.16
N VAL A 137 4.15 14.90 -0.92
CA VAL A 137 4.04 16.20 -0.22
C VAL A 137 3.24 17.20 -1.07
N ILE A 138 3.27 17.05 -2.39
CA ILE A 138 2.54 17.92 -3.32
C ILE A 138 1.11 17.39 -3.47
N PRO A 139 0.06 18.16 -3.16
CA PRO A 139 -1.31 17.70 -3.36
C PRO A 139 -1.59 17.26 -4.80
N PRO A 140 -2.36 16.18 -5.05
CA PRO A 140 -2.62 15.69 -6.41
C PRO A 140 -3.17 16.77 -7.35
N ILE A 141 -4.09 17.58 -6.85
CA ILE A 141 -4.72 18.66 -7.63
C ILE A 141 -3.69 19.72 -8.02
N ALA A 142 -2.82 20.12 -7.08
CA ALA A 142 -1.77 21.10 -7.32
C ALA A 142 -0.76 20.57 -8.36
N LEU A 143 -0.42 19.28 -8.30
CA LEU A 143 0.45 18.63 -9.27
C LEU A 143 -0.15 18.68 -10.68
N VAL A 144 -1.42 18.29 -10.85
CA VAL A 144 -2.09 18.29 -12.15
C VAL A 144 -2.18 19.71 -12.73
N VAL A 145 -2.57 20.70 -11.92
CA VAL A 145 -2.64 22.11 -12.35
C VAL A 145 -1.25 22.63 -12.76
N GLY A 146 -0.22 22.34 -11.96
CA GLY A 146 1.15 22.73 -12.26
C GLY A 146 1.67 22.11 -13.57
N VAL A 147 1.50 20.80 -13.72
CA VAL A 147 1.86 20.08 -14.95
C VAL A 147 1.12 20.66 -16.15
N ALA A 148 -0.19 20.86 -16.04
CA ALA A 148 -0.97 21.39 -17.14
C ALA A 148 -0.56 22.82 -17.52
N ALA A 149 -0.24 23.68 -16.56
CA ALA A 149 0.26 25.03 -16.82
C ALA A 149 1.64 25.02 -17.51
N THR A 150 2.56 24.18 -17.05
CA THR A 150 3.94 24.12 -17.59
C THR A 150 4.02 23.43 -18.94
N PHE A 151 3.37 22.27 -19.09
CA PHE A 151 3.53 21.41 -20.27
C PHE A 151 2.67 21.87 -21.44
N ARG A 152 1.54 22.56 -21.21
CA ARG A 152 0.77 23.17 -22.33
C ARG A 152 1.57 24.23 -23.07
N ALA A 153 2.41 24.98 -22.36
CA ALA A 153 3.23 26.02 -22.96
C ALA A 153 4.50 25.48 -23.63
N THR A 154 5.11 24.42 -23.07
CA THR A 154 6.42 23.94 -23.51
C THR A 154 6.36 22.74 -24.44
N VAL A 155 5.49 21.76 -24.16
CA VAL A 155 5.39 20.49 -24.89
C VAL A 155 3.93 20.05 -25.03
N PRO A 156 3.09 20.81 -25.74
CA PRO A 156 1.65 20.52 -25.83
C PRO A 156 1.35 19.14 -26.44
N TRP A 157 2.22 18.65 -27.33
CA TRP A 157 2.12 17.32 -27.93
C TRP A 157 2.22 16.19 -26.90
N PHE A 158 2.94 16.40 -25.78
CA PHE A 158 3.04 15.41 -24.71
C PHE A 158 1.68 15.23 -24.04
N LEU A 159 1.01 16.33 -23.70
CA LEU A 159 -0.31 16.31 -23.06
C LEU A 159 -1.45 15.86 -23.98
N ALA A 160 -1.23 15.81 -25.29
CA ALA A 160 -2.22 15.30 -26.25
C ALA A 160 -2.38 13.77 -26.19
N SER A 161 -1.44 13.05 -25.56
CA SER A 161 -1.46 11.60 -25.44
C SER A 161 -1.93 11.16 -24.06
N ASP A 162 -2.85 10.20 -23.98
CA ASP A 162 -3.27 9.57 -22.72
C ASP A 162 -2.08 8.96 -21.95
N PHE A 163 -1.07 8.48 -22.68
CA PHE A 163 0.13 7.88 -22.09
C PHE A 163 1.04 8.88 -21.35
N SER A 164 0.81 10.18 -21.51
CA SER A 164 1.48 11.19 -20.70
C SER A 164 1.21 11.03 -19.20
N LEU A 165 0.11 10.35 -18.83
CA LEU A 165 -0.24 10.05 -17.44
C LEU A 165 0.68 9.01 -16.78
N VAL A 166 1.34 8.15 -17.57
CA VAL A 166 2.20 7.06 -17.08
C VAL A 166 3.27 7.55 -16.08
N PRO A 167 4.12 8.54 -16.42
CA PRO A 167 5.14 9.02 -15.49
C PRO A 167 4.55 9.64 -14.22
N PHE A 168 3.38 10.27 -14.29
CA PHE A 168 2.74 10.86 -13.11
C PHE A 168 2.14 9.78 -12.19
N TYR A 169 1.52 8.75 -12.74
CA TYR A 169 1.07 7.60 -11.97
C TYR A 169 2.25 6.84 -11.35
N ALA A 170 3.32 6.62 -12.10
CA ALA A 170 4.54 6.00 -11.61
C ALA A 170 5.11 6.80 -10.43
N LEU A 171 5.30 8.12 -10.62
CA LEU A 171 5.77 9.07 -9.60
C LEU A 171 4.94 9.00 -8.31
N TRP A 172 3.62 9.00 -8.43
CA TRP A 172 2.72 8.96 -7.28
C TRP A 172 2.72 7.62 -6.54
N ALA A 173 2.92 6.52 -7.27
CA ALA A 173 2.98 5.17 -6.73
C ALA A 173 4.35 4.78 -6.17
N MET A 174 5.42 5.54 -6.48
CA MET A 174 6.79 5.26 -6.04
C MET A 174 6.95 4.91 -4.55
N PRO A 175 6.38 5.64 -3.58
CA PRO A 175 6.62 5.35 -2.17
C PRO A 175 6.05 3.99 -1.78
N PHE A 176 4.89 3.62 -2.33
CA PHE A 176 4.25 2.34 -2.06
C PHE A 176 5.01 1.20 -2.73
N THR A 177 5.42 1.38 -3.99
CA THR A 177 6.21 0.37 -4.71
C THR A 177 7.56 0.13 -4.02
N TYR A 178 8.29 1.19 -3.65
CA TYR A 178 9.57 1.06 -2.95
C TYR A 178 9.42 0.34 -1.61
N ARG A 179 8.39 0.68 -0.81
CA ARG A 179 8.13 0.03 0.48
C ARG A 179 7.78 -1.45 0.34
N ALA A 180 6.98 -1.81 -0.66
CA ALA A 180 6.66 -3.20 -0.95
C ALA A 180 7.91 -3.99 -1.38
N LEU A 181 8.75 -3.41 -2.23
CA LEU A 181 10.01 -4.02 -2.68
C LEU A 181 11.01 -4.20 -1.53
N ASP A 182 11.25 -3.17 -0.71
CA ASP A 182 12.14 -3.25 0.46
C ASP A 182 11.66 -4.29 1.47
N ALA A 183 10.35 -4.34 1.76
CA ALA A 183 9.79 -5.38 2.63
C ALA A 183 9.94 -6.78 2.03
N GLY A 184 9.70 -6.95 0.73
CA GLY A 184 9.84 -8.22 0.03
C GLY A 184 11.28 -8.74 0.02
N LEU A 185 12.25 -7.89 -0.30
CA LEU A 185 13.69 -8.25 -0.31
C LEU A 185 14.19 -8.66 1.08
N ARG A 186 13.69 -8.00 2.14
CA ARG A 186 14.02 -8.38 3.53
C ARG A 186 13.37 -9.69 3.94
N ALA A 187 12.13 -9.94 3.53
CA ALA A 187 11.42 -11.18 3.84
C ALA A 187 12.18 -12.41 3.32
N ILE A 188 12.86 -12.29 2.17
CA ILE A 188 13.68 -13.38 1.59
C ILE A 188 15.15 -13.38 2.03
N SER A 189 15.55 -12.49 2.96
CA SER A 189 16.95 -12.32 3.37
C SER A 189 17.90 -12.15 2.17
N ALA A 190 17.54 -11.28 1.21
CA ALA A 190 18.23 -11.14 -0.08
C ALA A 190 19.75 -10.93 0.05
N ARG A 191 20.19 -10.21 1.10
CA ARG A 191 21.60 -10.02 1.42
C ARG A 191 22.32 -11.35 1.70
N THR A 192 21.74 -12.20 2.54
CA THR A 192 22.32 -13.50 2.91
C THR A 192 22.41 -14.42 1.69
N LEU A 193 21.36 -14.45 0.85
CA LEU A 193 21.38 -15.20 -0.41
C LEU A 193 22.50 -14.72 -1.34
N TYR A 194 22.69 -13.40 -1.45
CA TYR A 194 23.76 -12.82 -2.25
C TYR A 194 25.16 -13.15 -1.69
N GLU A 195 25.35 -13.08 -0.38
CA GLU A 195 26.62 -13.42 0.27
C GLU A 195 26.97 -14.89 0.08
N ALA A 196 26.01 -15.80 0.24
CA ALA A 196 26.20 -17.23 0.00
C ALA A 196 26.58 -17.53 -1.46
N ALA A 197 25.90 -16.90 -2.43
CA ALA A 197 26.19 -17.07 -3.86
C ALA A 197 27.57 -16.51 -4.26
N ARG A 198 28.13 -15.57 -3.49
CA ARG A 198 29.47 -15.00 -3.74
C ARG A 198 30.60 -15.81 -3.12
N SER A 199 30.32 -16.58 -2.07
CA SER A 199 31.30 -17.47 -1.41
C SER A 199 31.45 -18.84 -2.09
N MET A 200 30.58 -19.15 -3.05
CA MET A 200 30.72 -20.29 -3.96
C MET A 200 31.56 -19.91 -5.18
#